data_AF-A0A1G7L7P5-F1
#
_entry.id   AF-A0A1G7L7P5-F1
#
_cell.length_a   1.000
_cell.length_b   1.000
_cell.length_c   1.000
_cell.angle_alpha   90.00
_cell.angle_beta   90.00
_cell.angle_gamma   90.00
#
_symmetry.space_group_name_H-M   'P 1'
#
loop_
_entity.id
_entity.type
_entity.pdbx_description
1 polymer ?
#
loop_
_entity_poly.entity_id
_entity_poly.type
_entity_poly.pdbx_seq_one_letter_code
_entity_poly.pdbx_strand_id
1 'polypeptide(L)'
;MLRSIALLAGLASAAPASADVDYFDTPSGNINCSVGIDRDMSDVICTIFERTPTLPRPGNCRSSGHTVSMTNRGPVTVECDRPGTSYARPSGPGPQVLQYGERWDIGGILCVSSRKGLECRNESGHGFFLSRAKQVVY
;
A
#
# COMPACT_ATOMS: atom_id res chain seq x y z
N MET A 1 -28.98 50.20 33.22
CA MET A 1 -27.95 49.23 33.65
C MET A 1 -27.68 48.28 32.49
N LEU A 2 -26.58 48.49 31.77
CA LEU A 2 -26.27 47.79 30.51
C LEU A 2 -25.63 46.43 30.83
N ARG A 3 -26.24 45.32 30.38
CA ARG A 3 -25.73 43.96 30.56
C ARG A 3 -24.82 43.60 29.39
N SER A 4 -23.52 43.55 29.62
CA SER A 4 -22.52 43.08 28.64
C SER A 4 -22.65 41.58 28.42
N ILE A 5 -22.90 41.16 27.19
CA ILE A 5 -22.81 39.76 26.75
C ILE A 5 -21.42 39.59 26.12
N ALA A 6 -20.49 38.93 26.82
CA ALA A 6 -19.21 38.56 26.26
C ALA A 6 -19.37 37.26 25.46
N LEU A 7 -19.34 37.34 24.12
CA LEU A 7 -19.17 36.16 23.27
C LEU A 7 -17.68 35.76 23.27
N LEU A 8 -17.36 34.67 23.95
CA LEU A 8 -16.10 33.95 23.74
C LEU A 8 -16.21 33.15 22.45
N ALA A 9 -15.67 33.69 21.36
CA ALA A 9 -15.48 32.95 20.12
C ALA A 9 -14.33 31.95 20.31
N GLY A 10 -14.67 30.67 20.51
CA GLY A 10 -13.71 29.58 20.55
C GLY A 10 -13.08 29.39 19.17
N LEU A 11 -11.78 29.68 19.05
CA LEU A 11 -10.98 29.31 17.89
C LEU A 11 -10.83 27.78 17.88
N ALA A 12 -11.59 27.09 17.04
CA ALA A 12 -11.37 25.68 16.76
C ALA A 12 -10.09 25.56 15.92
N SER A 13 -8.97 25.27 16.58
CA SER A 13 -7.71 24.92 15.91
C SER A 13 -7.89 23.54 15.27
N ALA A 14 -8.03 23.49 13.95
CA ALA A 14 -7.88 22.25 13.21
C ALA A 14 -6.43 21.78 13.37
N ALA A 15 -6.21 20.69 14.10
CA ALA A 15 -4.89 20.07 14.16
C ALA A 15 -4.55 19.51 12.76
N PRO A 16 -3.29 19.59 12.31
CA PRO A 16 -2.88 18.91 11.10
C PRO A 16 -3.08 17.40 11.28
N ALA A 17 -3.81 16.77 10.35
CA ALA A 17 -3.85 15.32 10.26
C ALA A 17 -2.51 14.86 9.65
N SER A 18 -1.65 14.24 10.46
CA SER A 18 -0.50 13.48 9.94
C SER A 18 -1.05 12.12 9.51
N ALA A 19 -1.13 11.89 8.21
CA ALA A 19 -1.24 10.53 7.70
C ALA A 19 0.19 9.98 7.67
N ASP A 20 0.54 9.13 8.63
CA ASP A 20 1.80 8.41 8.61
C ASP A 20 1.70 7.34 7.51
N VAL A 21 2.31 7.63 6.36
CA VAL A 21 2.45 6.66 5.27
C VAL A 21 3.75 5.90 5.52
N ASP A 22 3.60 4.59 5.71
CA ASP A 22 4.74 3.70 5.83
C ASP A 22 5.15 3.11 4.49
N TYR A 23 6.35 2.56 4.45
CA TYR A 23 6.89 1.93 3.26
C TYR A 23 7.68 0.69 3.63
N PHE A 24 7.68 -0.30 2.73
CA PHE A 24 8.60 -1.42 2.80
C PHE A 24 9.05 -1.87 1.42
N ASP A 25 10.31 -2.29 1.34
CA ASP A 25 10.84 -3.01 0.19
C ASP A 25 10.87 -4.52 0.46
N THR A 26 10.77 -5.31 -0.61
CA THR A 26 11.23 -6.71 -0.54
C THR A 26 12.77 -6.77 -0.55
N PRO A 27 13.41 -7.83 -0.02
CA PRO A 27 14.86 -7.89 0.07
C PRO A 27 15.59 -7.88 -1.28
N SER A 28 14.88 -8.25 -2.35
CA SER A 28 15.38 -8.16 -3.73
C SER A 28 15.46 -6.73 -4.26
N GLY A 29 14.78 -5.77 -3.63
CA GLY A 29 14.56 -4.41 -4.15
C GLY A 29 13.61 -4.34 -5.35
N ASN A 30 13.04 -5.46 -5.80
CA ASN A 30 12.21 -5.50 -7.01
C ASN A 30 10.76 -5.06 -6.79
N ILE A 31 10.30 -5.05 -5.54
CA ILE A 31 8.95 -4.68 -5.15
C ILE A 31 9.07 -3.69 -4.01
N ASN A 32 8.43 -2.54 -4.19
CA ASN A 32 8.28 -1.47 -3.20
C ASN A 32 6.79 -1.29 -2.92
N CYS A 33 6.44 -1.08 -1.65
CA CYS A 33 5.06 -0.87 -1.24
C CYS A 33 4.94 0.37 -0.35
N SER A 34 3.87 1.14 -0.56
CA SER A 34 3.38 2.14 0.38
C SER A 34 2.21 1.58 1.18
N VAL A 35 2.10 2.02 2.43
CA VAL A 35 1.17 1.51 3.42
C VAL A 35 0.45 2.68 4.08
N GLY A 36 -0.88 2.66 4.02
CA GLY A 36 -1.75 3.53 4.80
C GLY A 36 -2.38 2.76 5.95
N ILE A 37 -2.28 3.28 7.17
CA ILE A 37 -2.93 2.70 8.36
C ILE A 37 -3.76 3.79 9.06
N ASP A 38 -5.07 3.72 8.89
CA ASP A 38 -6.03 4.51 9.66
C ASP A 38 -6.87 3.63 10.59
N ARG A 39 -7.66 4.26 11.47
CA ARG A 39 -8.50 3.54 12.45
C ARG A 39 -9.50 2.58 11.83
N ASP A 40 -10.06 2.94 10.68
CA ASP A 40 -11.18 2.22 10.06
C ASP A 40 -10.81 1.55 8.73
N MET A 41 -9.70 1.98 8.12
CA MET A 41 -9.26 1.53 6.80
C MET A 41 -7.74 1.46 6.77
N SER A 42 -7.21 0.40 6.19
CA SER A 42 -5.80 0.31 5.85
C SER A 42 -5.69 -0.07 4.38
N ASP A 43 -4.62 0.35 3.73
CA ASP A 43 -4.35 0.06 2.34
C ASP A 43 -2.87 -0.23 2.10
N VAL A 44 -2.64 -1.02 1.06
CA VAL A 44 -1.30 -1.29 0.54
C VAL A 44 -1.31 -1.06 -0.96
N ILE A 45 -0.30 -0.34 -1.45
CA ILE A 45 -0.06 -0.11 -2.87
C ILE A 45 1.35 -0.61 -3.16
N CYS A 46 1.48 -1.64 -3.98
CA CYS A 46 2.76 -2.25 -4.32
C CYS A 46 3.05 -2.13 -5.81
N THR A 47 4.27 -1.74 -6.13
CA THR A 47 4.77 -1.66 -7.50
C THR A 47 5.92 -2.64 -7.69
N ILE A 48 5.83 -3.43 -8.76
CA ILE A 48 6.90 -4.33 -9.18
C ILE A 48 7.67 -3.76 -10.37
N PHE A 49 8.99 -3.68 -10.26
CA PHE A 49 9.83 -3.04 -11.30
C PHE A 49 10.16 -4.00 -12.44
N GLU A 50 10.81 -5.12 -12.13
CA GLU A 50 11.20 -6.13 -13.11
C GLU A 50 10.24 -7.32 -13.11
N ARG A 51 9.78 -7.67 -14.32
CA ARG A 51 9.05 -8.89 -14.60
C ARG A 51 9.68 -9.59 -15.80
N THR A 52 10.03 -10.86 -15.62
CA THR A 52 10.64 -11.69 -16.66
C THR A 52 10.09 -13.13 -16.60
N PRO A 53 9.57 -13.68 -17.71
CA PRO A 53 9.35 -13.00 -19.00
C PRO A 53 8.32 -11.86 -18.87
N THR A 54 8.16 -11.05 -19.92
CA THR A 54 7.08 -10.05 -19.96
C THR A 54 5.74 -10.74 -19.75
N LEU A 55 5.01 -10.35 -18.70
CA LEU A 55 3.71 -10.93 -18.38
C LEU A 55 2.60 -10.35 -19.28
N PRO A 56 1.51 -11.11 -19.51
CA PRO A 56 0.33 -10.60 -20.19
C PRO A 56 -0.23 -9.36 -19.50
N ARG A 57 -0.83 -8.47 -20.29
CA ARG A 57 -1.50 -7.28 -19.75
C ARG A 57 -2.75 -7.70 -18.96
N PRO A 58 -3.02 -7.09 -17.81
CA PRO A 58 -4.23 -7.36 -17.05
C PRO A 58 -5.46 -6.80 -17.79
N GLY A 59 -6.54 -7.59 -17.88
CA GLY A 59 -7.81 -7.17 -18.45
C GLY A 59 -7.68 -6.53 -19.85
N ASN A 60 -8.28 -5.35 -20.02
CA ASN A 60 -8.23 -4.55 -21.25
C ASN A 60 -7.13 -3.47 -21.21
N CYS A 61 -6.15 -3.57 -20.31
CA CYS A 61 -5.09 -2.57 -20.19
C CYS A 61 -4.26 -2.46 -21.48
N ARG A 62 -3.97 -1.21 -21.89
CA ARG A 62 -2.99 -0.91 -22.95
C ARG A 62 -1.55 -0.92 -22.46
N SER A 63 -1.34 -0.86 -21.14
CA SER A 63 -0.05 -0.94 -20.46
C SER A 63 0.08 -2.26 -19.70
N SER A 64 1.25 -2.51 -19.13
CA SER A 64 1.62 -3.80 -18.54
C SER A 64 1.14 -3.99 -17.10
N GLY A 65 0.70 -2.95 -16.39
CA GLY A 65 0.10 -3.03 -15.06
C GLY A 65 1.04 -3.56 -13.99
N HIS A 66 1.90 -2.68 -13.49
CA HIS A 66 2.93 -2.92 -12.48
C HIS A 66 2.49 -2.59 -11.07
N THR A 67 1.47 -1.75 -10.92
CA THR A 67 0.96 -1.34 -9.61
C THR A 67 -0.31 -2.09 -9.26
N VAL A 68 -0.34 -2.65 -8.06
CA VAL A 68 -1.51 -3.30 -7.46
C VAL A 68 -1.81 -2.64 -6.13
N SER A 69 -3.08 -2.36 -5.89
CA SER A 69 -3.56 -1.77 -4.66
C SER A 69 -4.71 -2.58 -4.07
N MET A 70 -4.80 -2.58 -2.74
CA MET A 70 -5.84 -3.27 -2.02
C MET A 70 -6.04 -2.61 -0.65
N THR A 71 -7.29 -2.51 -0.22
CA THR A 71 -7.67 -2.13 1.15
C THR A 71 -7.84 -3.34 2.06
N ASN A 72 -7.93 -3.13 3.37
CA ASN A 72 -8.16 -4.17 4.37
C ASN A 72 -9.43 -5.01 4.14
N ARG A 73 -10.37 -4.52 3.31
CA ARG A 73 -11.53 -5.26 2.79
C ARG A 73 -11.79 -4.90 1.33
N GLY A 74 -12.44 -5.80 0.57
CA GLY A 74 -12.79 -5.58 -0.84
C GLY A 74 -11.76 -6.09 -1.85
N PRO A 75 -11.97 -5.85 -3.15
CA PRO A 75 -11.18 -6.47 -4.22
C PRO A 75 -9.80 -5.81 -4.41
N VAL A 76 -8.89 -6.53 -5.06
CA VAL A 76 -7.61 -5.97 -5.54
C VAL A 76 -7.83 -5.18 -6.83
N THR A 77 -7.17 -4.03 -6.94
CA THR A 77 -7.10 -3.23 -8.17
C THR A 77 -5.74 -3.38 -8.81
N VAL A 78 -5.70 -3.64 -10.12
CA VAL A 78 -4.48 -3.55 -10.94
C VAL A 78 -4.55 -2.29 -11.78
N GLU A 79 -3.59 -1.39 -11.61
CA GLU A 79 -3.55 -0.14 -12.37
C GLU A 79 -3.01 -0.40 -13.78
N CYS A 80 -3.56 0.29 -14.79
CA CYS A 80 -3.06 0.19 -16.17
C CYS A 80 -1.82 1.07 -16.41
N ASP A 81 -0.83 0.99 -15.51
CA ASP A 81 0.39 1.78 -15.55
C ASP A 81 1.51 1.11 -16.37
N ARG A 82 2.51 1.91 -16.72
CA ARG A 82 3.78 1.46 -17.28
C ARG A 82 4.70 0.99 -16.14
N PRO A 83 5.82 0.29 -16.42
CA PRO A 83 6.82 0.04 -15.39
C PRO A 83 7.14 1.32 -14.62
N GLY A 84 6.87 1.29 -13.32
CA GLY A 84 7.10 2.44 -12.45
C GLY A 84 8.58 2.74 -12.29
N THR A 85 8.90 3.99 -11.98
CA THR A 85 10.13 4.38 -11.28
C THR A 85 9.87 4.25 -9.79
N SER A 86 10.84 3.82 -8.97
CA SER A 86 10.67 3.70 -7.51
C SER A 86 9.91 4.89 -6.93
N TYR A 87 8.87 4.59 -6.14
CA TYR A 87 8.31 5.58 -5.22
C TYR A 87 9.36 5.88 -4.15
N ALA A 88 9.24 7.04 -3.51
CA ALA A 88 10.23 7.63 -2.63
C ALA A 88 10.86 6.62 -1.63
N ARG A 89 12.11 6.90 -1.24
CA ARG A 89 12.85 6.07 -0.28
C ARG A 89 11.98 5.83 0.96
N PRO A 90 11.95 4.60 1.50
CA PRO A 90 11.25 4.32 2.74
C PRO A 90 11.62 5.35 3.81
N SER A 91 10.62 6.09 4.28
CA SER A 91 10.74 7.05 5.36
C SER A 91 9.43 6.99 6.13
N GLY A 92 9.46 6.39 7.32
CA GLY A 92 8.26 6.13 8.12
C GLY A 92 8.47 5.01 9.15
N PRO A 93 7.61 4.93 10.19
CA PRO A 93 7.59 3.86 11.18
C PRO A 93 7.13 2.49 10.61
N GLY A 94 7.98 1.79 9.87
CA GLY A 94 7.72 0.42 9.40
C GLY A 94 8.99 -0.37 9.11
N PRO A 95 8.90 -1.67 8.77
CA PRO A 95 10.04 -2.41 8.26
C PRO A 95 10.45 -1.77 6.95
N GLN A 96 11.58 -1.06 6.95
CA GLN A 96 12.15 -0.49 5.72
C GLN A 96 12.35 -1.57 4.65
N VAL A 97 12.62 -2.80 5.09
CA VAL A 97 12.66 -4.01 4.28
C VAL A 97 11.94 -5.13 5.02
N LEU A 98 10.97 -5.79 4.38
CA LEU A 98 10.31 -6.99 4.92
C LEU A 98 11.12 -8.23 4.53
N GLN A 99 11.91 -8.77 5.47
CA GLN A 99 12.87 -9.84 5.17
C GLN A 99 12.20 -11.13 4.70
N TYR A 100 12.94 -11.96 3.98
CA TYR A 100 12.40 -13.26 3.56
C TYR A 100 12.06 -14.13 4.78
N GLY A 101 10.85 -14.67 4.80
CA GLY A 101 10.30 -15.44 5.92
C GLY A 101 9.53 -14.58 6.91
N GLU A 102 9.57 -13.25 6.79
CA GLU A 102 8.81 -12.35 7.63
C GLU A 102 7.42 -12.07 7.07
N ARG A 103 6.57 -11.59 7.98
CA ARG A 103 5.21 -11.14 7.71
C ARG A 103 4.96 -9.84 8.44
N TRP A 104 4.10 -9.02 7.87
CA TRP A 104 3.64 -7.78 8.49
C TRP A 104 2.13 -7.67 8.36
N ASP A 105 1.48 -7.44 9.51
CA ASP A 105 0.06 -7.11 9.59
C ASP A 105 -0.11 -5.59 9.55
N ILE A 106 -0.86 -5.15 8.55
CA ILE A 106 -1.14 -3.76 8.20
C ILE A 106 -2.65 -3.57 8.35
N GLY A 107 -3.11 -3.51 9.60
CA GLY A 107 -4.52 -3.22 9.93
C GLY A 107 -5.54 -4.12 9.22
N GLY A 108 -5.28 -5.43 9.16
CA GLY A 108 -6.13 -6.40 8.46
C GLY A 108 -5.65 -6.78 7.05
N ILE A 109 -4.52 -6.25 6.61
CA ILE A 109 -3.79 -6.74 5.43
C ILE A 109 -2.54 -7.48 5.92
N LEU A 110 -2.46 -8.78 5.65
CA LEU A 110 -1.28 -9.58 5.96
C LEU A 110 -0.41 -9.70 4.70
N CYS A 111 0.78 -9.11 4.75
CA CYS A 111 1.82 -9.30 3.73
C CYS A 111 2.89 -10.28 4.21
N VAL A 112 3.30 -11.21 3.36
CA VAL A 112 4.33 -12.22 3.63
C VAL A 112 5.39 -12.14 2.54
N SER A 113 6.64 -11.88 2.96
CA SER A 113 7.79 -11.84 2.08
C SER A 113 8.45 -13.22 2.02
N SER A 114 8.56 -13.80 0.83
CA SER A 114 9.20 -15.09 0.63
C SER A 114 10.21 -15.02 -0.51
N ARG A 115 11.10 -16.02 -0.59
CA ARG A 115 12.00 -16.16 -1.74
C ARG A 115 11.27 -16.37 -3.07
N LYS A 116 9.99 -16.77 -3.04
CA LYS A 116 9.18 -16.96 -4.25
C LYS A 116 8.53 -15.65 -4.73
N GLY A 117 8.32 -14.69 -3.83
CA GLY A 117 7.58 -13.47 -4.09
C GLY A 117 6.95 -12.90 -2.83
N LEU A 118 6.27 -11.76 -3.01
CA LEU A 118 5.46 -11.10 -2.00
C LEU A 118 4.00 -11.53 -2.18
N GLU A 119 3.37 -11.96 -1.09
CA GLU A 119 1.93 -12.23 -1.05
C GLU A 119 1.27 -11.30 -0.04
N CYS A 120 0.20 -10.62 -0.42
CA CYS A 120 -0.61 -9.82 0.50
C CYS A 120 -2.07 -10.25 0.42
N ARG A 121 -2.72 -10.39 1.58
CA ARG A 121 -4.12 -10.86 1.70
C ARG A 121 -4.88 -9.97 2.67
N ASN A 122 -6.12 -9.66 2.34
CA ASN A 122 -7.00 -8.88 3.21
C ASN A 122 -8.04 -9.75 3.93
N GLU A 123 -8.80 -9.14 4.83
CA GLU A 123 -9.79 -9.83 5.67
C GLU A 123 -10.96 -10.41 4.87
N SER A 124 -11.22 -9.87 3.67
CA SER A 124 -12.27 -10.37 2.77
C SER A 124 -11.84 -11.62 1.98
N GLY A 125 -10.59 -12.07 2.14
CA GLY A 125 -10.04 -13.22 1.43
C GLY A 125 -9.45 -12.89 0.06
N HIS A 126 -9.51 -11.61 -0.35
CA HIS A 126 -8.84 -11.14 -1.56
C HIS A 126 -7.35 -10.94 -1.32
N GLY A 127 -6.57 -10.97 -2.39
CA GLY A 127 -5.13 -10.82 -2.28
C GLY A 127 -4.41 -10.83 -3.61
N PHE A 128 -3.12 -10.57 -3.54
CA PHE A 128 -2.25 -10.61 -4.69
C PHE A 128 -0.94 -11.31 -4.37
N PHE A 129 -0.32 -11.85 -5.42
CA PHE A 129 1.03 -12.39 -5.40
C PHE A 129 1.87 -11.72 -6.49
N LEU A 130 3.03 -11.20 -6.10
CA LEU A 130 3.99 -10.55 -6.99
C LEU A 130 5.36 -11.23 -6.94
N SER A 131 5.90 -11.54 -8.11
CA SER A 131 7.29 -11.91 -8.31
C SER A 131 7.72 -11.56 -9.74
N ARG A 132 9.03 -11.66 -10.03
CA ARG A 132 9.54 -11.47 -11.39
C ARG A 132 8.80 -12.33 -12.41
N ALA A 133 8.46 -13.56 -12.06
CA ALA A 133 7.88 -14.54 -12.98
C ALA A 133 6.35 -14.60 -12.96
N LYS A 134 5.70 -13.97 -11.97
CA LYS A 134 4.26 -14.18 -11.74
C LYS A 134 3.60 -12.98 -11.08
N GLN A 135 2.42 -12.61 -11.59
CA GLN A 135 1.50 -11.65 -11.00
C GLN A 135 0.11 -12.27 -10.98
N VAL A 136 -0.49 -12.41 -9.80
CA VAL A 136 -1.84 -12.95 -9.63
C VAL A 136 -2.60 -12.07 -8.66
N VAL A 137 -3.89 -11.89 -8.94
CA VAL A 137 -4.88 -11.27 -8.05
C VAL A 137 -6.02 -12.25 -7.86
N TYR A 138 -6.63 -12.28 -6.67
CA TYR A 138 -7.75 -13.15 -6.31
C TYR A 138 -8.64 -12.50 -5.26
#